data_AF-A0A7G6YSQ6-F1
#
_entry.id   AF-A0A7G6YSQ6-F1
#
_cell.length_a   1.000
_cell.length_b   1.000
_cell.length_c   1.000
_cell.angle_alpha   90.00
_cell.angle_beta   90.00
_cell.angle_gamma   90.00
#
_symmetry.space_group_name_H-M   'P 1'
#
loop_
_entity.id
_entity.type
_entity.pdbx_description
1 polymer ?
#
loop_
_entity_poly.entity_id
_entity_poly.type
_entity_poly.pdbx_seq_one_letter_code
_entity_poly.pdbx_strand_id
1 'polypeptide(L)'
;MAFFLGLSSLFGVLWLVGWLVPTTGLHDSHNAARVAAAMMFLFVGISHFTKPEAMQYMVPKWLPVPSLLVYLSGALEVLFGLGLLFPATQQLSAWGLLVLLVLVFPANLHVAINNLPPPGGLPAKPWYVWSRLAFQPLYLAWVWYAALG
;
A
#
# COMPACT_ATOMS: atom_id res chain seq x y z
N MET A 1 -8.68 3.06 5.32
CA MET A 1 -9.96 2.48 4.83
C MET A 1 -10.06 2.42 3.31
N ALA A 2 -10.01 3.54 2.56
CA ALA A 2 -10.20 3.51 1.09
C ALA A 2 -9.23 2.54 0.36
N PHE A 3 -7.95 2.55 0.74
CA PHE A 3 -6.97 1.58 0.22
C PHE A 3 -7.34 0.14 0.56
N PHE A 4 -7.82 -0.13 1.78
CA PHE A 4 -8.26 -1.48 2.19
C PHE A 4 -9.46 -1.94 1.38
N LEU A 5 -10.45 -1.05 1.17
CA LEU A 5 -11.62 -1.35 0.36
C LEU A 5 -11.22 -1.68 -1.07
N GLY A 6 -10.37 -0.86 -1.69
CA GLY A 6 -9.83 -1.12 -3.03
C GLY A 6 -9.11 -2.47 -3.11
N LEU A 7 -8.26 -2.77 -2.12
CA LEU A 7 -7.54 -4.02 -2.01
C LEU A 7 -8.48 -5.23 -1.88
N SER A 8 -9.47 -5.17 -0.99
CA SER A 8 -10.43 -6.25 -0.78
C SER A 8 -11.37 -6.45 -1.98
N SER A 9 -11.78 -5.36 -2.63
CA SER A 9 -12.63 -5.42 -3.82
C SER A 9 -11.87 -6.03 -4.99
N LEU A 10 -10.63 -5.59 -5.23
CA LEU A 10 -9.79 -6.12 -6.30
C LEU A 10 -9.49 -7.61 -6.07
N PHE A 11 -9.16 -7.99 -4.84
CA PHE A 11 -9.01 -9.39 -4.46
C PHE A 11 -10.26 -10.21 -4.76
N GLY A 12 -11.45 -9.76 -4.33
CA GLY A 12 -12.69 -10.49 -4.55
C GLY A 12 -12.98 -10.69 -6.04
N VAL A 13 -12.75 -9.67 -6.86
CA VAL A 13 -12.90 -9.77 -8.33
C VAL A 13 -11.90 -10.76 -8.92
N LEU A 14 -10.61 -10.63 -8.59
CA LEU A 14 -9.56 -11.52 -9.10
C LEU A 14 -9.81 -12.98 -8.71
N TRP A 15 -10.22 -13.21 -7.46
CA TRP A 15 -10.52 -14.53 -6.95
C TRP A 15 -11.73 -15.16 -7.64
N LEU A 16 -12.81 -14.40 -7.82
CA LEU A 16 -13.99 -14.86 -8.57
C LEU A 16 -13.66 -15.15 -10.04
N VAL A 17 -12.87 -14.30 -10.68
CA VAL A 17 -12.38 -14.56 -12.05
C VAL A 17 -11.50 -15.81 -12.09
N GLY A 18 -10.70 -16.07 -11.06
CA GLY A 18 -9.90 -17.27 -10.94
C GLY A 18 -10.73 -18.56 -10.97
N TRP A 19 -11.96 -18.54 -10.45
CA TRP A 19 -12.91 -19.66 -10.55
C TRP A 19 -13.50 -19.83 -11.96
N LEU A 20 -13.68 -18.73 -12.69
CA LEU A 20 -14.18 -18.76 -14.07
C LEU A 20 -13.09 -19.14 -15.08
N VAL A 21 -11.83 -18.78 -14.79
CA VAL A 21 -10.65 -19.02 -15.65
C VAL A 21 -9.54 -19.67 -14.82
N PRO A 22 -9.62 -20.99 -14.54
CA PRO A 22 -8.72 -21.66 -13.60
C PRO A 22 -7.24 -21.64 -13.99
N THR A 23 -6.94 -21.51 -15.28
CA THR A 23 -5.57 -21.48 -15.83
C THR A 23 -4.74 -20.29 -15.35
N THR A 24 -5.37 -19.26 -14.78
CA THR A 24 -4.70 -18.07 -14.24
C THR A 24 -4.04 -18.31 -12.88
N GLY A 25 -4.40 -19.37 -12.16
CA GLY A 25 -3.93 -19.61 -10.79
C GLY A 25 -4.51 -18.67 -9.73
N LEU A 26 -5.46 -17.78 -10.11
CA LEU A 26 -6.09 -16.80 -9.21
C LEU A 26 -7.21 -17.40 -8.33
N HIS A 27 -7.59 -18.66 -8.56
CA HIS A 27 -8.49 -19.39 -7.66
C HIS A 27 -7.84 -19.62 -6.29
N ASP A 28 -6.51 -19.68 -6.24
CA ASP A 28 -5.72 -19.68 -5.01
C ASP A 28 -5.77 -18.29 -4.37
N SER A 29 -6.17 -18.25 -3.10
CA SER A 29 -6.39 -17.00 -2.38
C SER A 29 -5.10 -16.24 -2.11
N HIS A 30 -3.96 -16.92 -1.94
CA HIS A 30 -2.67 -16.25 -1.75
C HIS A 30 -2.24 -15.55 -3.05
N ASN A 31 -2.39 -16.21 -4.19
CA ASN A 31 -2.08 -15.62 -5.49
C ASN A 31 -2.98 -14.43 -5.81
N ALA A 32 -4.29 -14.54 -5.60
CA ALA A 32 -5.21 -13.41 -5.79
C ALA A 32 -4.89 -12.23 -4.85
N ALA A 33 -4.59 -12.51 -3.57
CA ALA A 33 -4.22 -11.48 -2.60
C ALA A 33 -2.90 -10.78 -2.98
N ARG A 34 -1.94 -11.53 -3.54
CA ARG A 34 -0.65 -11.01 -4.01
C ARG A 34 -0.81 -10.10 -5.22
N VAL A 35 -1.60 -10.51 -6.22
CA VAL A 35 -1.87 -9.67 -7.39
C VAL A 35 -2.63 -8.40 -6.98
N ALA A 36 -3.62 -8.51 -6.09
CA ALA A 36 -4.31 -7.35 -5.55
C ALA A 36 -3.37 -6.38 -4.84
N ALA A 37 -2.47 -6.90 -3.98
CA ALA A 37 -1.47 -6.09 -3.30
C ALA A 37 -0.52 -5.41 -4.28
N ALA A 38 0.02 -6.16 -5.25
CA ALA A 38 0.91 -5.64 -6.30
C ALA A 38 0.28 -4.46 -7.05
N MET A 39 -0.96 -4.63 -7.53
CA MET A 39 -1.68 -3.57 -8.24
C MET A 39 -1.92 -2.33 -7.38
N MET A 40 -2.32 -2.52 -6.12
CA MET A 40 -2.57 -1.41 -5.21
C MET A 40 -1.29 -0.64 -4.84
N PHE A 41 -0.19 -1.33 -4.57
CA PHE A 41 1.10 -0.68 -4.31
C PHE A 41 1.67 0.00 -5.55
N LEU A 42 1.49 -0.58 -6.74
CA LEU A 42 1.88 0.07 -7.99
C LEU A 42 1.10 1.37 -8.20
N PHE A 43 -0.21 1.34 -7.99
CA PHE A 43 -1.05 2.52 -8.10
C PHE A 43 -0.62 3.64 -7.14
N VAL A 44 -0.38 3.30 -5.86
CA VAL A 44 0.08 4.27 -4.86
C VAL A 44 1.50 4.76 -5.16
N GLY A 45 2.41 3.86 -5.53
CA GLY A 45 3.79 4.20 -5.87
C GLY A 45 3.88 5.16 -7.06
N ILE A 46 3.11 4.93 -8.12
CA ILE A 46 3.01 5.84 -9.27
C ILE A 46 2.46 7.21 -8.85
N SER A 47 1.52 7.23 -7.89
CA SER A 47 0.93 8.49 -7.42
C SER A 47 1.93 9.42 -6.70
N HIS A 48 3.00 8.87 -6.12
CA HIS A 48 4.10 9.66 -5.54
C HIS A 48 4.83 10.51 -6.58
N PHE A 49 4.91 10.04 -7.84
CA PHE A 49 5.57 10.75 -8.93
C PHE A 49 4.65 11.75 -9.63
N THR A 50 3.36 11.44 -9.73
CA THR A 50 2.38 12.29 -10.43
C THR A 50 1.82 13.40 -9.56
N LYS A 51 1.73 13.19 -8.23
CA LYS A 51 1.21 14.17 -7.26
C LYS A 51 2.06 14.24 -5.98
N PRO A 52 3.37 14.54 -6.09
CA PRO A 52 4.29 14.53 -4.94
C PRO A 52 3.89 15.53 -3.84
N GLU A 53 3.40 16.71 -4.23
CA GLU A 53 2.96 17.78 -3.31
C GLU A 53 1.84 17.32 -2.38
N ALA A 54 0.98 16.39 -2.85
CA ALA A 54 -0.11 15.83 -2.05
C ALA A 54 0.40 14.90 -0.92
N MET A 55 1.69 14.57 -0.88
CA MET A 55 2.28 13.66 0.11
C MET A 55 3.41 14.31 0.92
N GLN A 56 4.09 15.31 0.35
CA GLN A 56 5.22 15.99 1.02
C GLN A 56 4.82 16.60 2.38
N TYR A 57 3.62 17.17 2.50
CA TYR A 57 3.16 17.75 3.77
C TYR A 57 2.90 16.70 4.85
N MET A 58 2.75 15.42 4.48
CA MET A 58 2.60 14.34 5.45
C MET A 58 3.92 14.02 6.15
N VAL A 59 5.05 14.39 5.54
CA VAL A 59 6.38 14.11 6.10
C VAL A 59 6.58 15.00 7.34
N PRO A 60 6.85 14.40 8.51
CA PRO A 60 7.15 15.15 9.72
C PRO A 60 8.31 16.12 9.55
N LYS A 61 8.21 17.31 10.15
CA LYS A 61 9.23 18.38 10.05
C LYS A 61 10.63 18.01 10.54
N TRP A 62 10.75 16.98 11.37
CA TRP A 62 12.05 16.50 11.88
C TRP A 62 12.78 15.60 10.88
N LEU A 63 12.13 15.15 9.80
CA LEU A 63 12.78 14.45 8.70
C LEU A 63 13.31 15.45 7.66
N PRO A 64 14.58 15.33 7.25
CA PRO A 64 15.12 16.17 6.19
C PRO A 64 14.54 15.75 4.83
N VAL A 65 14.59 16.68 3.87
CA VAL A 65 14.30 16.43 2.44
C VAL A 65 12.97 15.68 2.14
N PRO A 66 11.80 16.21 2.53
CA PRO A 66 10.49 15.57 2.31
C PRO A 66 10.24 15.08 0.89
N SER A 67 10.61 15.88 -0.12
CA SER A 67 10.44 15.54 -1.53
C SER A 67 11.21 14.28 -1.92
N LEU A 68 12.47 14.15 -1.47
CA LEU A 68 13.28 12.96 -1.75
C LEU A 68 12.68 11.72 -1.10
N LEU A 69 12.21 11.83 0.15
CA LEU A 69 11.60 10.72 0.88
C LEU A 69 10.33 10.22 0.18
N VAL A 70 9.49 11.13 -0.32
CA VAL A 70 8.28 10.79 -1.11
C VAL A 70 8.66 10.08 -2.41
N TYR A 71 9.63 10.57 -3.17
CA TYR A 71 10.04 9.87 -4.39
C TYR A 71 10.68 8.51 -4.11
N LEU A 72 11.48 8.41 -3.04
CA LEU A 72 12.11 7.16 -2.64
C LEU A 72 11.08 6.12 -2.20
N SER A 73 10.11 6.50 -1.37
CA SER A 73 9.03 5.59 -0.97
C SER A 73 8.22 5.15 -2.18
N GLY A 74 7.87 6.08 -3.08
CA GLY A 74 7.16 5.75 -4.32
C GLY A 74 7.93 4.78 -5.22
N ALA A 75 9.24 4.97 -5.38
CA ALA A 75 10.09 4.06 -6.14
C ALA A 75 10.12 2.66 -5.53
N LEU A 76 10.25 2.57 -4.20
CA LEU A 76 10.24 1.30 -3.48
C LEU A 76 8.89 0.59 -3.55
N GLU A 77 7.77 1.33 -3.45
CA GLU A 77 6.43 0.76 -3.63
C GLU A 77 6.25 0.15 -5.02
N VAL A 78 6.70 0.85 -6.08
CA VAL A 78 6.66 0.33 -7.45
C VAL A 78 7.57 -0.89 -7.59
N LEU A 79 8.81 -0.80 -7.11
CA LEU A 79 9.79 -1.88 -7.22
C LEU A 79 9.31 -3.15 -6.52
N PHE A 80 8.91 -3.05 -5.25
CA PHE A 80 8.45 -4.21 -4.51
C PHE A 80 7.07 -4.69 -4.97
N GLY A 81 6.17 -3.77 -5.37
CA GLY A 81 4.89 -4.10 -5.97
C GLY A 81 5.03 -4.94 -7.24
N LEU A 82 5.95 -4.57 -8.15
CA LEU A 82 6.29 -5.40 -9.31
C LEU A 82 6.93 -6.71 -8.88
N GLY A 83 7.87 -6.68 -7.93
CA GLY A 83 8.56 -7.88 -7.48
C GLY A 83 7.65 -8.92 -6.81
N LEU A 84 6.50 -8.52 -6.25
CA LEU A 84 5.48 -9.48 -5.78
C LEU A 84 4.93 -10.38 -6.90
N LEU A 85 5.01 -9.97 -8.17
CA LEU A 85 4.49 -10.73 -9.29
C LEU A 85 5.46 -11.81 -9.79
N PHE A 86 6.71 -11.81 -9.32
CA PHE A 86 7.74 -12.76 -9.76
C PHE A 86 8.09 -13.75 -8.65
N PRO A 87 7.97 -15.07 -8.87
CA PRO A 87 8.24 -16.07 -7.84
C PRO A 87 9.63 -15.96 -7.20
N ALA A 88 10.64 -15.54 -7.96
CA ALA A 88 12.01 -15.41 -7.49
C ALA A 88 12.21 -14.24 -6.49
N THR A 89 11.38 -13.21 -6.55
CA THR A 89 11.53 -11.99 -5.72
C THR A 89 10.36 -11.75 -4.78
N GLN A 90 9.29 -12.55 -4.85
CA GLN A 90 8.06 -12.33 -4.08
C GLN A 90 8.29 -12.16 -2.57
N GLN A 91 9.13 -13.01 -1.95
CA GLN A 91 9.36 -12.97 -0.50
C GLN A 91 10.19 -11.74 -0.11
N LEU A 92 11.21 -11.41 -0.91
CA LEU A 92 12.02 -10.22 -0.71
C LEU A 92 11.18 -8.95 -0.84
N SER A 93 10.32 -8.89 -1.86
CA SER A 93 9.37 -7.80 -2.05
C SER A 93 8.37 -7.67 -0.93
N ALA A 94 7.84 -8.78 -0.42
CA ALA A 94 6.93 -8.77 0.71
C ALA A 94 7.61 -8.16 1.94
N TRP A 95 8.82 -8.62 2.30
CA TRP A 95 9.60 -8.02 3.38
C TRP A 95 9.90 -6.55 3.14
N GLY A 96 10.27 -6.17 1.92
CA GLY A 96 10.49 -4.78 1.53
C GLY A 96 9.26 -3.89 1.77
N LEU A 97 8.07 -4.34 1.37
CA LEU A 97 6.80 -3.65 1.60
C LEU A 97 6.44 -3.59 3.09
N LEU A 98 6.67 -4.65 3.86
CA LEU A 98 6.43 -4.66 5.30
C LEU A 98 7.30 -3.61 6.00
N VAL A 99 8.60 -3.57 5.69
CA VAL A 99 9.53 -2.57 6.23
C VAL A 99 9.10 -1.17 5.80
N LEU A 100 8.75 -0.98 4.53
CA LEU A 100 8.32 0.31 4.01
C LEU A 100 7.05 0.81 4.70
N LEU A 101 6.05 -0.06 4.90
CA LEU A 101 4.83 0.24 5.65
C LEU A 101 5.13 0.68 7.09
N VAL A 102 6.12 0.09 7.75
CA VAL A 102 6.55 0.53 9.09
C VAL A 102 7.25 1.89 9.02
N LEU A 103 8.12 2.11 8.03
CA LEU A 103 8.85 3.37 7.86
C LEU A 103 7.94 4.56 7.52
N VAL A 104 6.82 4.35 6.82
CA VAL A 104 5.84 5.42 6.53
C VAL A 104 4.83 5.65 7.66
N PHE A 105 4.83 4.81 8.70
CA PHE A 105 3.95 4.98 9.87
C PHE A 105 4.05 6.36 10.53
N PRO A 106 5.25 6.94 10.76
CA PRO A 106 5.37 8.29 11.33
C PRO A 106 4.69 9.37 10.50
N ALA A 107 4.64 9.23 9.17
CA ALA A 107 3.93 10.17 8.30
C ALA A 107 2.40 10.07 8.47
N ASN A 108 1.84 8.86 8.53
CA ASN A 108 0.42 8.68 8.85
C ASN A 108 0.06 9.21 10.25
N LEU A 109 0.96 9.02 11.23
CA LEU A 109 0.78 9.53 12.59
C LEU A 109 0.82 11.06 12.62
N HIS A 110 1.73 11.67 11.86
CA HIS A 110 1.81 13.13 11.74
C HIS A 110 0.51 13.74 11.20
N VAL A 111 -0.07 13.15 10.15
CA VAL A 111 -1.36 13.56 9.60
C VAL A 111 -2.48 13.44 10.63
N ALA A 112 -2.51 12.36 11.42
CA ALA A 112 -3.51 12.13 12.46
C ALA A 112 -3.42 13.15 13.60
N ILE A 113 -2.22 13.39 14.13
CA ILE A 113 -2.01 14.29 15.26
C ILE A 113 -2.28 15.75 14.87
N ASN A 114 -1.93 16.15 13.64
CA ASN A 114 -2.06 17.52 13.17
C ASN A 114 -3.38 17.79 12.43
N ASN A 115 -4.30 16.81 12.39
CA ASN A 115 -5.59 16.88 11.66
C ASN A 115 -5.43 17.36 10.21
N LEU A 116 -4.35 16.94 9.55
CA LEU A 116 -4.09 17.32 8.17
C LEU A 116 -5.03 16.55 7.24
N PRO A 117 -5.45 17.14 6.11
CA PRO A 117 -6.21 16.41 5.12
C PRO A 117 -5.39 15.20 4.63
N PRO A 118 -5.98 14.03 4.42
CA PRO A 118 -5.30 12.93 3.76
C PRO A 118 -5.15 13.19 2.24
N PRO A 119 -4.07 12.70 1.61
CA PRO A 119 -3.89 12.78 0.15
C PRO A 119 -5.10 12.23 -0.62
N GLY A 120 -5.37 12.81 -1.79
CA GLY A 120 -6.40 12.31 -2.72
C GLY A 120 -7.80 12.89 -2.51
N GLY A 121 -7.94 14.02 -1.82
CA GLY A 121 -9.24 14.69 -1.61
C GLY A 121 -10.15 13.98 -0.62
N LEU A 122 -9.56 13.14 0.24
CA LEU A 122 -10.28 12.35 1.23
C LEU A 122 -10.65 13.20 2.47
N PRO A 123 -11.66 12.80 3.27
CA PRO A 123 -12.15 13.62 4.37
C PRO A 123 -11.05 13.86 5.43
N ALA A 124 -10.82 15.13 5.78
CA ALA A 124 -9.94 15.53 6.89
C ALA A 124 -10.57 15.31 8.28
N LYS A 125 -11.61 14.47 8.38
CA LYS A 125 -12.30 14.21 9.64
C LYS A 125 -11.42 13.33 10.53
N PRO A 126 -11.29 13.62 11.85
CA PRO A 126 -10.43 12.85 12.74
C PRO A 126 -10.65 11.34 12.64
N TRP A 127 -11.90 10.87 12.70
CA TRP A 127 -12.22 9.45 12.59
C TRP A 127 -11.65 8.79 11.33
N TYR A 128 -11.62 9.53 10.21
CA TYR A 128 -11.11 9.00 8.93
C TYR A 128 -9.60 8.87 8.97
N VAL A 129 -8.90 9.90 9.46
CA VAL A 129 -7.43 9.89 9.54
C VAL A 129 -6.94 8.85 10.55
N TRP A 130 -7.56 8.77 11.72
CA TRP A 130 -7.27 7.73 12.72
C TRP A 130 -7.56 6.32 12.22
N SER A 131 -8.59 6.14 11.38
CA SER A 131 -8.83 4.84 10.75
C SER A 131 -7.62 4.36 9.95
N ARG A 132 -6.89 5.25 9.26
CA ARG A 132 -5.71 4.84 8.46
C ARG A 132 -4.67 4.12 9.30
N LEU A 133 -4.45 4.60 10.54
CA LEU A 133 -3.53 3.96 11.49
C LEU A 133 -4.07 2.60 11.95
N ALA A 134 -5.36 2.52 12.27
CA ALA A 134 -5.99 1.25 12.66
C ALA A 134 -5.96 0.18 11.54
N PHE A 135 -6.03 0.59 10.28
CA PHE A 135 -5.93 -0.31 9.13
C PHE A 135 -4.48 -0.67 8.75
N GLN A 136 -3.46 0.01 9.29
CA GLN A 136 -2.06 -0.26 8.93
C GLN A 136 -1.59 -1.68 9.33
N PRO A 137 -1.94 -2.21 10.51
CA PRO A 137 -1.73 -3.63 10.83
C PRO A 137 -2.41 -4.59 9.86
N LEU A 138 -3.59 -4.24 9.33
CA LEU A 138 -4.29 -5.06 8.34
C LEU A 138 -3.53 -5.09 7.01
N TYR A 139 -2.88 -3.99 6.61
CA TYR A 139 -2.01 -3.97 5.43
C TYR A 139 -0.77 -4.84 5.62
N LEU A 140 -0.15 -4.80 6.80
CA LEU A 140 0.97 -5.68 7.15
C LEU A 140 0.54 -7.16 7.10
N ALA A 141 -0.58 -7.50 7.75
CA ALA A 141 -1.12 -8.85 7.73
C ALA A 141 -1.46 -9.33 6.32
N TRP A 142 -1.99 -8.45 5.47
CA TRP A 142 -2.30 -8.77 4.08
C TRP A 142 -1.05 -9.12 3.26
N VAL A 143 -0.01 -8.27 3.33
CA VAL A 143 1.24 -8.49 2.59
C VAL A 143 1.92 -9.78 3.07
N TRP A 144 1.90 -10.02 4.38
CA TRP A 144 2.40 -11.27 4.95
C TRP A 144 1.63 -12.48 4.43
N TYR A 145 0.30 -12.47 4.50
CA TYR A 145 -0.55 -13.55 4.00
C TYR A 145 -0.33 -13.81 2.49
N ALA A 146 -0.20 -12.76 1.70
CA ALA A 146 -0.07 -12.87 0.26
C ALA A 146 1.22 -13.59 -0.20
N ALA A 147 2.31 -13.55 0.55
CA ALA A 147 3.62 -13.99 0.05
C ALA A 147 4.52 -14.73 1.07
N LEU A 148 4.20 -14.71 2.36
CA LEU A 148 5.01 -15.29 3.44
C LEU A 148 4.27 -16.29 4.33
N GLY A 149 2.93 -16.27 4.32
CA GLY A 149 2.07 -17.18 5.09
C GLY A 149 1.34 -18.20 4.24
#